data_AF-A0A350CZQ8-F1
#
_entry.id   AF-A0A350CZQ8-F1
#
_cell.length_a   1.000
_cell.length_b   1.000
_cell.length_c   1.000
_cell.angle_alpha   90.00
_cell.angle_beta   90.00
_cell.angle_gamma   90.00
#
_symmetry.space_group_name_H-M   'P 1'
#
loop_
_entity.id
_entity.type
_entity.pdbx_description
1 polymer ?
#
loop_
_entity_poly.entity_id
_entity_poly.type
_entity_poly.pdbx_seq_one_letter_code
_entity_poly.pdbx_strand_id
1 'polypeptide(L)'
;MHDFPSQWWAKAEEKVFNLPKAKEALEKLLSLHPNPQSLIDYLNERRFILLLELLDRSECIKKFLINHPEDFQNTIPGLWYVFKDKKAYLKELKELVHDGMSDEEFSKALAYYRHRELMRIMSKEILGTAKLEDILYEYSQLPDAMLELCYERAYKEMVEKYGEPVGENGKPATGCIIALGKLGSYELNYYSDIDIMFLHSTDKGQAGKLNLNEFFSKVFQKVFKLMTQVTPEGKPYEVDLDLRPFGKSGPISMSLRSAELYYESYGRTWERFALLRARYCAGDEELYRAFEREVKEPFVFRRSVDYRIIEEIRLMKAQIASEAKKKLLNKQNVKTGEGGIREVEFAVQALVILLGGKFPFLKESNTFRAIWKLNQKGIFSNEEALLLERAYEFLRRLEHAIQVYGCISTQSFSDSEIKRLAKVLNMKEEEFIKVYKEYTIGVSLIFSGIMPSQEEEELHPIQRALLNEDIEEA
;
A
#
# COMPACT_ATOMS: atom_id res chain seq x y z
N MET A 1 -17.72 -13.23 -36.28
CA MET A 1 -18.10 -13.51 -34.88
C MET A 1 -17.65 -14.92 -34.58
N HIS A 2 -16.68 -15.11 -33.70
CA HIS A 2 -16.43 -16.44 -33.15
C HIS A 2 -17.59 -16.78 -32.22
N ASP A 3 -18.28 -17.88 -32.49
CA ASP A 3 -19.54 -18.20 -31.83
C ASP A 3 -19.26 -19.00 -30.56
N PHE A 4 -18.96 -18.30 -29.46
CA PHE A 4 -18.84 -18.93 -28.14
C PHE A 4 -20.20 -19.49 -27.69
N PRO A 5 -20.25 -20.61 -26.95
CA PRO A 5 -21.51 -21.23 -26.53
C PRO A 5 -22.46 -20.25 -25.84
N SER A 6 -23.75 -20.28 -26.21
CA SER A 6 -24.79 -19.40 -25.65
C SER A 6 -24.88 -19.48 -24.12
N GLN A 7 -24.63 -20.66 -23.55
CA GLN A 7 -24.59 -20.87 -22.10
C GLN A 7 -23.49 -20.04 -21.41
N TRP A 8 -22.34 -19.85 -22.06
CA TRP A 8 -21.25 -19.05 -21.48
C TRP A 8 -21.64 -17.58 -21.39
N TRP A 9 -22.32 -17.06 -22.42
CA TRP A 9 -22.84 -15.70 -22.43
C TRP A 9 -23.91 -15.47 -21.36
N ALA A 10 -24.84 -16.41 -21.18
CA ALA A 10 -25.87 -16.32 -20.14
C ALA A 10 -25.25 -16.23 -18.73
N LYS A 11 -24.23 -17.03 -18.44
CA LYS A 11 -23.50 -16.95 -17.16
C LYS A 11 -22.66 -15.68 -17.02
N ALA A 12 -22.07 -15.19 -18.12
CA ALA A 12 -21.34 -13.94 -18.10
C ALA A 12 -22.26 -12.75 -17.76
N GLU A 13 -23.51 -12.73 -18.22
CA GLU A 13 -24.50 -11.69 -17.89
C GLU A 13 -24.78 -11.57 -16.38
N GLU A 14 -24.66 -12.68 -15.64
CA GLU A 14 -24.81 -12.68 -14.18
C GLU A 14 -23.62 -12.01 -13.46
N LYS A 15 -22.45 -11.91 -14.09
CA LYS A 15 -21.20 -11.45 -13.46
C LYS A 15 -20.68 -10.11 -14.00
N VAL A 16 -20.84 -9.88 -15.29
CA VAL A 16 -20.36 -8.70 -16.00
C VAL A 16 -21.40 -7.58 -15.89
N PHE A 17 -20.97 -6.35 -15.60
CA PHE A 17 -21.87 -5.21 -15.47
C PHE A 17 -22.26 -4.65 -16.84
N ASN A 18 -21.30 -4.42 -17.73
CA ASN A 18 -21.55 -3.93 -19.09
C ASN A 18 -21.12 -4.98 -20.14
N LEU A 19 -21.96 -6.01 -20.30
CA LEU A 19 -21.70 -7.12 -21.22
C LEU A 19 -21.50 -6.66 -22.69
N PRO A 20 -22.28 -5.71 -23.25
CA PRO A 20 -22.05 -5.20 -24.60
C PRO A 20 -20.63 -4.61 -24.78
N LYS A 21 -20.19 -3.80 -23.82
CA LYS A 21 -18.84 -3.20 -23.83
C LYS A 21 -17.74 -4.26 -23.68
N ALA A 22 -17.95 -5.26 -22.82
CA ALA A 22 -17.01 -6.37 -22.66
C ALA A 22 -16.89 -7.21 -23.94
N LYS A 23 -18.01 -7.43 -24.64
CA LYS A 23 -18.04 -8.13 -25.93
C LYS A 23 -17.28 -7.37 -27.01
N GLU A 24 -17.50 -6.06 -27.14
CA GLU A 24 -16.75 -5.22 -28.07
C GLU A 24 -15.24 -5.28 -27.79
N ALA A 25 -14.86 -5.23 -26.51
CA ALA A 25 -13.46 -5.33 -26.10
C ALA A 25 -12.86 -6.70 -26.45
N LEU A 26 -13.61 -7.80 -26.27
CA LEU A 26 -13.18 -9.14 -26.65
C LEU A 26 -13.00 -9.28 -28.18
N GLU A 27 -13.93 -8.74 -28.96
CA GLU A 27 -13.83 -8.73 -30.44
C GLU A 27 -12.59 -7.96 -30.89
N LYS A 28 -12.32 -6.80 -30.29
CA LYS A 28 -11.11 -6.03 -30.56
C LYS A 28 -9.84 -6.79 -30.17
N LEU A 29 -9.83 -7.42 -29.00
CA LEU A 29 -8.70 -8.23 -28.53
C LEU A 29 -8.40 -9.37 -29.50
N LEU A 30 -9.43 -10.12 -29.94
CA LEU A 30 -9.27 -11.20 -30.92
C LEU A 30 -8.76 -10.67 -32.27
N SER A 31 -9.22 -9.50 -32.71
CA SER A 31 -8.77 -8.92 -33.98
C SER A 31 -7.29 -8.51 -33.99
N LEU A 32 -6.73 -8.20 -32.82
CA LEU A 32 -5.32 -7.80 -32.66
C LEU A 32 -4.43 -8.97 -32.23
N HIS A 33 -5.01 -10.09 -31.82
CA HIS A 33 -4.27 -11.26 -31.37
C HIS A 33 -3.48 -11.89 -32.54
N PRO A 34 -2.17 -12.17 -32.41
CA PRO A 34 -1.36 -12.76 -33.48
C PRO A 34 -1.89 -14.10 -34.00
N ASN A 35 -2.42 -14.92 -33.09
CA ASN A 35 -3.11 -16.18 -33.41
C ASN A 35 -4.43 -16.29 -32.61
N PRO A 36 -5.55 -15.68 -33.06
CA PRO A 36 -6.78 -15.62 -32.26
C PRO A 36 -7.36 -17.00 -31.94
N GLN A 37 -7.13 -17.99 -32.80
CA GLN A 37 -7.57 -19.36 -32.56
C GLN A 37 -6.91 -19.96 -31.31
N SER A 38 -5.64 -19.61 -31.01
CA SER A 38 -4.99 -20.13 -29.79
C SER A 38 -5.69 -19.67 -28.52
N LEU A 39 -6.11 -18.40 -28.47
CA LEU A 39 -6.87 -17.88 -27.34
C LEU A 39 -8.25 -18.55 -27.28
N ILE A 40 -8.96 -18.69 -28.41
CA ILE A 40 -10.28 -19.33 -28.45
C ILE A 40 -10.20 -20.77 -27.92
N ASP A 41 -9.20 -21.54 -28.36
CA ASP A 41 -8.99 -22.92 -27.91
C ASP A 41 -8.58 -23.01 -26.43
N TYR A 42 -7.88 -22.00 -25.92
CA TYR A 42 -7.52 -21.90 -24.50
C TYR A 42 -8.73 -21.60 -23.60
N LEU A 43 -9.75 -20.91 -24.12
CA LEU A 43 -10.92 -20.52 -23.34
C LEU A 43 -11.81 -21.73 -23.03
N ASN A 44 -12.15 -21.85 -21.75
CA ASN A 44 -13.31 -22.61 -21.27
C ASN A 44 -14.29 -21.63 -20.63
N GLU A 45 -15.47 -22.11 -20.21
CA GLU A 45 -16.51 -21.26 -19.62
C GLU A 45 -15.96 -20.33 -18.50
N ARG A 46 -15.15 -20.87 -17.59
CA ARG A 46 -14.59 -20.10 -16.47
C ARG A 46 -13.62 -19.02 -16.93
N ARG A 47 -12.71 -19.35 -17.84
CA ARG A 47 -11.72 -18.40 -18.38
C ARG A 47 -12.39 -17.34 -19.26
N PHE A 48 -13.42 -17.72 -20.00
CA PHE A 48 -14.21 -16.82 -20.81
C PHE A 48 -14.91 -15.76 -19.94
N ILE A 49 -15.58 -16.19 -18.86
CA ILE A 49 -16.22 -15.28 -17.91
C ILE A 49 -15.18 -14.37 -17.25
N LEU A 50 -14.06 -14.93 -16.77
CA LEU A 50 -12.97 -14.14 -16.17
C LEU A 50 -12.43 -13.08 -17.14
N LEU A 51 -12.19 -13.45 -18.40
CA LEU A 51 -11.70 -12.52 -19.41
C LEU A 51 -12.68 -11.36 -19.60
N LEU A 52 -13.98 -11.64 -19.72
CA LEU A 52 -15.00 -10.60 -19.82
C LEU A 52 -15.08 -9.72 -18.57
N GLU A 53 -14.95 -10.32 -17.38
CA GLU A 53 -14.90 -9.56 -16.13
C GLU A 53 -13.70 -8.62 -16.07
N LEU A 54 -12.50 -9.06 -16.49
CA LEU A 54 -11.33 -8.19 -16.56
C LEU A 54 -11.50 -7.05 -17.56
N LEU A 55 -12.09 -7.34 -18.73
CA LEU A 55 -12.37 -6.35 -19.77
C LEU A 55 -13.43 -5.31 -19.36
N ASP A 56 -14.37 -5.68 -18.50
CA ASP A 56 -15.43 -4.80 -17.99
C ASP A 56 -15.02 -4.02 -16.74
N ARG A 57 -14.38 -4.71 -15.78
CA ARG A 57 -14.07 -4.15 -14.45
C ARG A 57 -12.93 -3.14 -14.50
N SER A 58 -12.07 -3.17 -15.52
CA SER A 58 -10.85 -2.34 -15.55
C SER A 58 -10.46 -1.81 -16.93
N GLU A 59 -10.42 -0.48 -17.06
CA GLU A 59 -10.01 0.17 -18.30
C GLU A 59 -8.52 -0.05 -18.65
N CYS A 60 -7.66 -0.15 -17.64
CA CYS A 60 -6.23 -0.35 -17.80
C CYS A 60 -5.88 -1.80 -18.12
N ILE A 61 -6.51 -2.79 -17.46
CA ILE A 61 -6.32 -4.20 -17.85
C ILE A 61 -6.88 -4.44 -19.24
N LYS A 62 -8.02 -3.84 -19.59
CA LYS A 62 -8.54 -3.87 -20.96
C LYS A 62 -7.55 -3.29 -21.97
N LYS A 63 -6.99 -2.10 -21.71
CA LYS A 63 -5.97 -1.49 -22.60
C LYS A 63 -4.71 -2.37 -22.69
N PHE A 64 -4.24 -2.88 -21.56
CA PHE A 64 -3.09 -3.78 -21.50
C PHE A 64 -3.32 -5.03 -22.37
N LEU A 65 -4.44 -5.71 -22.20
CA LEU A 65 -4.80 -6.89 -22.99
C LEU A 65 -5.04 -6.60 -24.48
N ILE A 66 -5.48 -5.39 -24.83
CA ILE A 66 -5.59 -4.98 -26.24
C ILE A 66 -4.19 -4.77 -26.86
N ASN A 67 -3.25 -4.23 -26.10
CA ASN A 67 -1.87 -3.98 -26.55
C ASN A 67 -1.01 -5.25 -26.53
N HIS A 68 -1.31 -6.16 -25.60
CA HIS A 68 -0.59 -7.43 -25.39
C HIS A 68 -1.60 -8.60 -25.38
N PRO A 69 -2.19 -8.94 -26.53
CA PRO A 69 -3.32 -9.88 -26.61
C PRO A 69 -2.99 -11.31 -26.18
N GLU A 70 -1.73 -11.71 -26.19
CA GLU A 70 -1.28 -13.03 -25.74
C GLU A 70 -1.16 -13.13 -24.21
N ASP A 71 -1.13 -12.02 -23.47
CA ASP A 71 -0.81 -12.04 -22.05
C ASP A 71 -1.87 -12.72 -21.18
N PHE A 72 -3.13 -12.75 -21.62
CA PHE A 72 -4.17 -13.50 -20.92
C PHE A 72 -3.82 -15.00 -20.87
N GLN A 73 -3.47 -15.60 -22.01
CA GLN A 73 -3.11 -17.03 -22.07
C GLN A 73 -1.74 -17.32 -21.45
N ASN A 74 -0.82 -16.35 -21.41
CA ASN A 74 0.50 -16.52 -20.82
C ASN A 74 0.50 -16.39 -19.28
N THR A 75 -0.40 -15.58 -18.73
CA THR A 75 -0.37 -15.22 -17.30
C THR A 75 -1.35 -16.02 -16.43
N ILE A 76 -2.52 -16.35 -16.99
CA ILE A 76 -3.62 -17.00 -16.25
C ILE A 76 -3.36 -18.49 -15.92
N PRO A 77 -2.56 -19.28 -16.68
CA PRO A 77 -2.15 -20.60 -16.24
C PRO A 77 -1.44 -20.54 -14.89
N GLY A 78 -1.88 -21.34 -13.92
CA GLY A 78 -1.22 -21.42 -12.59
C GLY A 78 -1.75 -20.46 -11.51
N LEU A 79 -2.84 -19.70 -11.75
CA LEU A 79 -3.42 -18.79 -10.75
C LEU A 79 -3.62 -19.40 -9.35
N TRP A 80 -4.04 -20.67 -9.28
CA TRP A 80 -4.52 -21.31 -8.05
C TRP A 80 -3.42 -21.74 -7.08
N TYR A 81 -2.19 -21.94 -7.55
CA TYR A 81 -1.12 -22.55 -6.75
C TYR A 81 0.13 -21.66 -6.62
N VAL A 82 0.20 -20.55 -7.35
CA VAL A 82 1.41 -19.75 -7.43
C VAL A 82 1.24 -18.50 -6.57
N PHE A 83 1.69 -18.58 -5.32
CA PHE A 83 2.08 -17.41 -4.54
C PHE A 83 3.47 -16.94 -5.02
N LYS A 84 3.63 -15.64 -5.28
CA LYS A 84 4.92 -15.05 -5.65
C LYS A 84 5.45 -14.19 -4.50
N ASP A 85 6.57 -14.60 -3.91
CA ASP A 85 7.32 -13.75 -2.99
C ASP A 85 8.23 -12.79 -3.77
N LYS A 86 8.93 -11.89 -3.05
CA LYS A 86 9.91 -10.96 -3.66
C LYS A 86 10.94 -11.68 -4.52
N LYS A 87 11.39 -12.89 -4.13
CA LYS A 87 12.42 -13.65 -4.86
C LYS A 87 11.89 -14.17 -6.20
N ALA A 88 10.67 -14.68 -6.22
CA ALA A 88 10.01 -15.13 -7.44
C ALA A 88 9.81 -13.97 -8.42
N TYR A 89 9.31 -12.84 -7.94
CA TYR A 89 9.16 -11.62 -8.75
C TYR A 89 10.50 -11.13 -9.30
N LEU A 90 11.54 -11.06 -8.45
CA LEU A 90 12.86 -10.60 -8.86
C LEU A 90 13.48 -11.51 -9.93
N LYS A 91 13.28 -12.83 -9.83
CA LYS A 91 13.77 -13.78 -10.83
C LYS A 91 13.16 -13.49 -12.21
N GLU A 92 11.84 -13.40 -12.30
CA GLU A 92 11.15 -13.13 -13.56
C GLU A 92 11.49 -11.74 -14.13
N LEU A 93 11.63 -10.73 -13.26
CA LEU A 93 12.06 -9.39 -13.67
C LEU A 93 13.48 -9.40 -14.26
N LYS A 94 14.41 -10.16 -13.66
CA LYS A 94 15.79 -10.31 -14.18
C LYS A 94 15.85 -11.04 -15.52
N GLU A 95 14.86 -11.87 -15.84
CA GLU A 95 14.72 -12.47 -17.18
C GLU A 95 14.18 -11.47 -18.21
N LEU A 96 13.45 -10.44 -17.77
CA LEU A 96 12.84 -9.43 -18.62
C LEU A 96 13.78 -8.26 -18.94
N VAL A 97 14.74 -7.94 -18.05
CA VAL A 97 15.66 -6.81 -18.21
C VAL A 97 17.10 -7.25 -18.46
N HIS A 98 17.92 -6.36 -19.04
CA HIS A 98 19.37 -6.56 -19.14
C HIS A 98 20.14 -5.23 -19.05
N ASP A 99 21.44 -5.30 -18.74
CA ASP A 99 22.29 -4.13 -18.49
C ASP A 99 22.36 -3.13 -19.66
N GLY A 100 22.26 -3.62 -20.89
CA GLY A 100 22.29 -2.78 -22.10
C GLY A 100 21.04 -1.93 -22.37
N MET A 101 19.95 -2.11 -21.61
CA MET A 101 18.71 -1.33 -21.82
C MET A 101 18.92 0.14 -21.42
N SER A 102 18.33 1.06 -22.18
CA SER A 102 18.16 2.45 -21.75
C SER A 102 17.23 2.55 -20.52
N ASP A 103 17.26 3.70 -19.82
CA ASP A 103 16.35 3.98 -18.70
C ASP A 103 14.87 3.84 -19.09
N GLU A 104 14.52 4.24 -20.32
CA GLU A 104 13.17 4.18 -20.85
C GLU A 104 12.72 2.74 -21.11
N GLU A 105 13.56 1.93 -21.77
CA GLU A 105 13.27 0.52 -22.03
C GLU A 105 13.13 -0.27 -20.72
N PHE A 106 14.03 0.00 -19.76
CA PHE A 106 13.98 -0.62 -18.44
C PHE A 106 12.69 -0.25 -17.70
N SER A 107 12.34 1.04 -17.64
CA SER A 107 11.11 1.49 -16.98
C SER A 107 9.85 0.97 -17.69
N LYS A 108 9.91 0.81 -19.02
CA LYS A 108 8.80 0.25 -19.82
C LYS A 108 8.59 -1.22 -19.49
N ALA A 109 9.67 -2.00 -19.38
CA ALA A 109 9.63 -3.40 -18.96
C ALA A 109 9.02 -3.55 -17.55
N LEU A 110 9.41 -2.69 -16.62
CA LEU A 110 8.83 -2.65 -15.27
C LEU A 110 7.32 -2.33 -15.28
N ALA A 111 6.88 -1.33 -16.04
CA ALA A 111 5.48 -0.97 -16.17
C ALA A 111 4.63 -2.09 -16.81
N TYR A 112 5.14 -2.69 -17.90
CA TYR A 112 4.54 -3.88 -18.52
C TYR A 112 4.35 -5.01 -17.50
N TYR A 113 5.42 -5.36 -16.77
CA TYR A 113 5.40 -6.44 -15.79
C TYR A 113 4.40 -6.18 -14.66
N ARG A 114 4.30 -4.93 -14.17
CA ARG A 114 3.27 -4.56 -13.19
C ARG A 114 1.86 -4.84 -13.71
N HIS A 115 1.53 -4.43 -14.93
CA HIS A 115 0.19 -4.62 -15.48
C HIS A 115 -0.15 -6.11 -15.66
N ARG A 116 0.82 -6.89 -16.11
CA ARG A 116 0.71 -8.35 -16.21
C ARG A 116 0.41 -8.99 -14.85
N GLU A 117 1.17 -8.64 -13.82
CA GLU A 117 0.98 -9.19 -12.48
C GLU A 117 -0.27 -8.65 -11.78
N LEU A 118 -0.65 -7.40 -12.04
CA LEU A 118 -1.92 -6.85 -11.54
C LEU A 118 -3.12 -7.60 -12.12
N MET A 119 -3.12 -7.93 -13.42
CA MET A 119 -4.14 -8.78 -14.02
C MET A 119 -4.22 -10.14 -13.31
N ARG A 120 -3.08 -10.76 -13.00
CA ARG A 120 -3.01 -12.04 -12.26
C ARG A 120 -3.60 -11.91 -10.86
N ILE A 121 -3.19 -10.89 -10.12
CA ILE A 121 -3.63 -10.61 -8.74
C ILE A 121 -5.14 -10.31 -8.70
N MET A 122 -5.62 -9.46 -9.59
CA MET A 122 -7.05 -9.18 -9.73
C MET A 122 -7.85 -10.43 -10.09
N SER A 123 -7.30 -11.32 -10.92
CA SER A 123 -7.95 -12.58 -11.26
C SER A 123 -8.14 -13.49 -10.03
N LYS A 124 -7.15 -13.52 -9.11
CA LYS A 124 -7.29 -14.24 -7.82
C LYS A 124 -8.43 -13.67 -6.98
N GLU A 125 -8.54 -12.34 -6.92
CA GLU A 125 -9.59 -11.68 -6.16
C GLU A 125 -10.98 -11.94 -6.76
N ILE A 126 -11.13 -11.79 -8.09
CA ILE A 126 -12.39 -12.01 -8.82
C ILE A 126 -12.88 -13.46 -8.64
N LEU A 127 -11.97 -14.42 -8.75
CA LEU A 127 -12.27 -15.84 -8.63
C LEU A 127 -12.38 -16.33 -7.17
N GLY A 128 -12.05 -15.49 -6.18
CA GLY A 128 -12.08 -15.84 -4.76
C GLY A 128 -11.09 -16.94 -4.37
N THR A 129 -9.92 -16.98 -5.00
CA THR A 129 -8.96 -18.10 -4.85
C THR A 129 -8.04 -17.97 -3.64
N ALA A 130 -8.03 -16.79 -3.00
CA ALA A 130 -7.22 -16.46 -1.84
C ALA A 130 -7.94 -15.40 -1.00
N LYS A 131 -7.58 -15.29 0.29
CA LYS A 131 -8.10 -14.21 1.15
C LYS A 131 -7.52 -12.87 0.71
N LEU A 132 -8.24 -11.78 1.00
CA LEU A 132 -7.77 -10.45 0.63
C LEU A 132 -6.41 -10.12 1.25
N GLU A 133 -6.18 -10.48 2.53
CA GLU A 133 -4.89 -10.26 3.19
C GLU A 133 -3.74 -10.93 2.42
N ASP A 134 -3.91 -12.18 1.98
CA ASP A 134 -2.88 -12.91 1.23
C ASP A 134 -2.61 -12.28 -0.14
N ILE A 135 -3.67 -11.80 -0.81
CA ILE A 135 -3.59 -11.10 -2.10
C ILE A 135 -2.80 -9.79 -1.97
N LEU A 136 -3.12 -8.99 -0.94
CA LEU A 136 -2.44 -7.73 -0.66
C LEU A 136 -0.97 -7.95 -0.25
N TYR A 137 -0.72 -9.00 0.52
CA TYR A 137 0.61 -9.41 0.93
C TYR A 137 1.48 -9.77 -0.27
N GLU A 138 0.95 -10.61 -1.18
CA GLU A 138 1.62 -10.97 -2.43
C GLU A 138 1.86 -9.74 -3.31
N TYR A 139 0.85 -8.90 -3.51
CA TYR A 139 0.97 -7.71 -4.36
C TYR A 139 2.00 -6.72 -3.84
N SER A 140 2.18 -6.65 -2.52
CA SER A 140 3.19 -5.80 -1.87
C SER A 140 4.63 -6.27 -2.13
N GLN A 141 4.84 -7.54 -2.51
CA GLN A 141 6.18 -8.07 -2.86
C GLN A 141 6.66 -7.60 -4.24
N LEU A 142 5.73 -7.27 -5.14
CA LEU A 142 6.03 -6.84 -6.50
C LEU A 142 6.86 -5.54 -6.53
N PRO A 143 6.41 -4.40 -5.95
CA PRO A 143 7.22 -3.19 -5.92
C PRO A 143 8.52 -3.39 -5.12
N ASP A 144 8.57 -4.27 -4.11
CA ASP A 144 9.82 -4.57 -3.42
C ASP A 144 10.88 -5.14 -4.37
N ALA A 145 10.48 -6.08 -5.23
CA ALA A 145 11.36 -6.68 -6.24
C ALA A 145 11.78 -5.67 -7.31
N MET A 146 10.87 -4.80 -7.74
CA MET A 146 11.16 -3.74 -8.71
C MET A 146 12.12 -2.69 -8.13
N LEU A 147 11.92 -2.30 -6.87
CA LEU A 147 12.80 -1.37 -6.15
C LEU A 147 14.18 -1.96 -5.92
N GLU A 148 14.29 -3.27 -5.64
CA GLU A 148 15.57 -3.98 -5.56
C GLU A 148 16.33 -3.87 -6.88
N LEU A 149 15.68 -4.19 -8.00
CA LEU A 149 16.32 -4.15 -9.31
C LEU A 149 16.71 -2.72 -9.72
N CYS A 150 15.88 -1.73 -9.42
CA CYS A 150 16.19 -0.32 -9.60
C CYS A 150 17.40 0.11 -8.74
N TYR A 151 17.47 -0.34 -7.48
CA TYR A 151 18.58 -0.03 -6.58
C TYR A 151 19.88 -0.67 -7.08
N GLU A 152 19.88 -1.97 -7.41
CA GLU A 152 21.03 -2.68 -7.97
C GLU A 152 21.60 -1.95 -9.20
N ARG A 153 20.73 -1.58 -10.15
CA ARG A 153 21.10 -0.84 -11.36
C ARG A 153 21.67 0.55 -11.04
N ALA A 154 20.93 1.34 -10.25
CA ALA A 154 21.33 2.70 -9.91
C ALA A 154 22.66 2.73 -9.14
N TYR A 155 22.85 1.81 -8.19
CA TYR A 155 24.07 1.69 -7.42
C TYR A 155 25.26 1.34 -8.31
N LYS A 156 25.12 0.31 -9.17
CA LYS A 156 26.16 -0.09 -10.14
C LYS A 156 26.57 1.08 -11.04
N GLU A 157 25.62 1.79 -11.64
CA GLU A 157 25.91 2.95 -12.51
C GLU A 157 26.68 4.05 -11.76
N MET A 158 26.33 4.32 -10.49
CA MET A 158 27.05 5.33 -9.70
C MET A 158 28.44 4.86 -9.27
N VAL A 159 28.63 3.58 -8.94
CA VAL A 159 29.95 3.00 -8.65
C VAL A 159 30.86 3.07 -9.87
N GLU A 160 30.39 2.70 -11.06
CA GLU A 160 31.17 2.78 -12.30
C GLU A 160 31.62 4.22 -12.61
N LYS A 161 30.80 5.21 -12.25
CA LYS A 161 31.06 6.62 -12.54
C LYS A 161 31.90 7.33 -11.49
N TYR A 162 31.72 7.02 -10.21
CA TYR A 162 32.31 7.78 -9.10
C TYR A 162 33.23 6.94 -8.21
N GLY A 163 33.26 5.62 -8.37
CA GLY A 163 33.96 4.67 -7.50
C GLY A 163 33.10 4.15 -6.35
N GLU A 164 33.63 3.16 -5.64
CA GLU A 164 32.95 2.55 -4.49
C GLU A 164 32.78 3.56 -3.34
N PRO A 165 31.59 3.63 -2.72
CA PRO A 165 31.37 4.45 -1.54
C PRO A 165 32.03 3.81 -0.31
N VAL A 166 32.96 4.53 0.30
CA VAL A 166 33.72 4.05 1.47
C VAL A 166 33.57 5.04 2.61
N GLY A 167 33.21 4.54 3.79
CA GLY A 167 33.14 5.32 5.01
C GLY A 167 34.53 5.71 5.54
N GLU A 168 34.62 6.70 6.43
CA GLU A 168 35.90 7.10 7.05
C GLU A 168 36.64 5.96 7.77
N ASN A 169 35.90 4.93 8.22
CA ASN A 169 36.46 3.74 8.85
C ASN A 169 37.03 2.71 7.85
N GLY A 170 37.07 3.03 6.55
CA GLY A 170 37.54 2.16 5.48
C GLY A 170 36.58 1.03 5.08
N LYS A 171 35.38 0.97 5.67
CA LYS A 171 34.36 -0.02 5.31
C LYS A 171 33.47 0.49 4.17
N PRO A 172 32.92 -0.41 3.33
CA PRO A 172 31.92 -0.02 2.34
C PRO A 172 30.74 0.69 3.02
N ALA A 173 30.35 1.82 2.47
CA ALA A 173 29.11 2.49 2.85
C ALA A 173 27.97 1.93 1.99
N THR A 174 26.85 1.61 2.60
CA THR A 174 25.68 1.02 1.95
C THR A 174 24.46 1.91 2.04
N GLY A 175 23.42 1.58 1.27
CA GLY A 175 22.12 2.23 1.32
C GLY A 175 20.97 1.22 1.28
N CYS A 176 19.81 1.62 1.79
CA CYS A 176 18.59 0.81 1.74
C CYS A 176 17.35 1.66 1.48
N ILE A 177 16.32 1.00 1.00
CA ILE A 177 14.98 1.55 0.78
C ILE A 177 14.06 0.97 1.86
N ILE A 178 13.28 1.84 2.49
CA ILE A 178 12.36 1.47 3.56
C ILE A 178 10.94 1.76 3.07
N ALA A 179 10.10 0.73 3.06
CA ALA A 179 8.70 0.85 2.72
C ALA A 179 7.90 1.39 3.90
N LEU A 180 6.99 2.32 3.62
CA LEU A 180 6.08 2.96 4.58
C LEU A 180 4.62 2.74 4.14
N GLY A 181 3.67 3.26 4.91
CA GLY A 181 2.26 3.27 4.53
C GLY A 181 1.72 1.87 4.23
N LYS A 182 0.84 1.75 3.22
CA LYS A 182 0.21 0.47 2.85
C LYS A 182 1.22 -0.54 2.32
N LEU A 183 2.27 -0.11 1.61
CA LEU A 183 3.35 -1.00 1.18
C LEU A 183 4.08 -1.59 2.38
N GLY A 184 4.32 -0.75 3.38
CA GLY A 184 5.04 -1.10 4.59
C GLY A 184 4.32 -2.08 5.52
N SER A 185 2.98 -2.08 5.50
CA SER A 185 2.17 -3.05 6.24
C SER A 185 1.73 -4.28 5.44
N TYR A 186 2.25 -4.45 4.22
CA TYR A 186 1.84 -5.50 3.28
C TYR A 186 0.35 -5.45 2.89
N GLU A 187 -0.16 -4.24 2.78
CA GLU A 187 -1.57 -3.95 2.50
C GLU A 187 -1.73 -3.07 1.26
N LEU A 188 -0.77 -3.11 0.33
CA LEU A 188 -0.72 -2.26 -0.87
C LEU A 188 -1.99 -2.33 -1.70
N ASN A 189 -2.53 -1.17 -2.05
CA ASN A 189 -3.69 -1.08 -2.94
C ASN A 189 -3.26 -1.07 -4.43
N TYR A 190 -4.14 -1.49 -5.34
CA TYR A 190 -3.81 -1.65 -6.76
C TYR A 190 -3.40 -0.35 -7.47
N TYR A 191 -4.04 0.75 -7.10
CA TYR A 191 -3.80 2.09 -7.66
C TYR A 191 -3.59 3.12 -6.55
N SER A 192 -2.65 2.84 -5.64
CA SER A 192 -2.09 3.83 -4.73
C SER A 192 -0.62 4.09 -5.02
N ASP A 193 -0.15 5.23 -4.57
CA ASP A 193 1.27 5.55 -4.52
C ASP A 193 1.97 4.56 -3.57
N ILE A 194 3.27 4.32 -3.81
CA ILE A 194 4.12 3.59 -2.87
C ILE A 194 4.87 4.59 -2.00
N ASP A 195 4.62 4.53 -0.70
CA ASP A 195 5.31 5.36 0.29
C ASP A 195 6.67 4.74 0.63
N ILE A 196 7.77 5.46 0.38
CA ILE A 196 9.12 4.97 0.71
C ILE A 196 10.00 6.07 1.29
N MET A 197 11.05 5.67 2.02
CA MET A 197 12.16 6.55 2.40
C MET A 197 13.50 5.89 2.13
N PHE A 198 14.53 6.72 1.92
CA PHE A 198 15.86 6.27 1.58
C PHE A 198 16.83 6.53 2.73
N LEU A 199 17.64 5.53 3.04
CA LEU A 199 18.63 5.59 4.12
C LEU A 199 20.00 5.16 3.60
N HIS A 200 21.06 5.77 4.11
CA HIS A 200 22.42 5.28 3.94
C HIS A 200 23.15 5.14 5.28
N SER A 201 24.17 4.30 5.29
CA SER A 201 24.87 3.87 6.51
C SER A 201 25.56 5.00 7.27
N THR A 202 26.20 5.94 6.57
CA THR A 202 26.96 7.04 7.18
C THR A 202 27.05 8.23 6.22
N ASP A 203 27.12 9.45 6.78
CA ASP A 203 27.42 10.69 6.06
C ASP A 203 28.93 10.98 5.97
N LYS A 204 29.74 10.24 6.74
CA LYS A 204 31.20 10.37 6.79
C LYS A 204 31.90 9.41 5.84
N GLY A 205 32.56 9.96 4.83
CA GLY A 205 33.31 9.21 3.82
C GLY A 205 33.11 9.78 2.42
N GLN A 206 33.50 9.02 1.40
CA GLN A 206 33.39 9.48 0.01
C GLN A 206 33.32 8.31 -0.99
N ALA A 207 32.80 8.60 -2.18
CA ALA A 207 32.93 7.81 -3.40
C ALA A 207 33.65 8.68 -4.44
N GLY A 208 34.95 8.43 -4.64
CA GLY A 208 35.79 9.27 -5.49
C GLY A 208 35.81 10.72 -5.03
N LYS A 209 35.16 11.61 -5.80
CA LYS A 209 35.07 13.06 -5.50
C LYS A 209 33.79 13.46 -4.78
N LEU A 210 32.82 12.56 -4.62
CA LEU A 210 31.55 12.86 -3.98
C LEU A 210 31.60 12.47 -2.51
N ASN A 211 31.02 13.29 -1.64
CA ASN A 211 30.70 12.81 -0.29
C ASN A 211 29.56 11.77 -0.35
N LEU A 212 29.34 11.02 0.74
CA LEU A 212 28.37 9.94 0.74
C LEU A 212 26.91 10.42 0.58
N ASN A 213 26.55 11.58 1.14
CA ASN A 213 25.21 12.16 0.96
C ASN A 213 24.95 12.44 -0.54
N GLU A 214 25.93 12.98 -1.25
CA GLU A 214 25.84 13.25 -2.69
C GLU A 214 25.76 11.96 -3.52
N PHE A 215 26.60 10.97 -3.20
CA PHE A 215 26.61 9.68 -3.89
C PHE A 215 25.25 8.98 -3.76
N PHE A 216 24.77 8.79 -2.53
CA PHE A 216 23.49 8.11 -2.29
C PHE A 216 22.30 8.94 -2.78
N SER A 217 22.35 10.27 -2.70
CA SER A 217 21.31 11.10 -3.33
C SER A 217 21.20 10.82 -4.83
N LYS A 218 22.32 10.63 -5.55
CA LYS A 218 22.29 10.28 -6.98
C LYS A 218 21.74 8.87 -7.23
N VAL A 219 22.12 7.89 -6.40
CA VAL A 219 21.57 6.52 -6.47
C VAL A 219 20.04 6.57 -6.31
N PHE A 220 19.55 7.19 -5.25
CA PHE A 220 18.13 7.20 -4.94
C PHE A 220 17.30 8.11 -5.86
N GLN A 221 17.87 9.20 -6.38
CA GLN A 221 17.25 9.97 -7.46
C GLN A 221 17.07 9.13 -8.73
N LYS A 222 18.04 8.28 -9.06
CA LYS A 222 17.94 7.36 -10.19
C LYS A 222 16.86 6.30 -9.95
N VAL A 223 16.80 5.70 -8.75
CA VAL A 223 15.71 4.77 -8.36
C VAL A 223 14.34 5.44 -8.52
N PHE A 224 14.17 6.64 -7.95
CA PHE A 224 12.93 7.41 -8.07
C PHE A 224 12.56 7.66 -9.54
N LYS A 225 13.53 8.06 -10.37
CA LYS A 225 13.33 8.29 -11.81
C LYS A 225 12.86 7.01 -12.51
N LEU A 226 13.54 5.88 -12.31
CA LEU A 226 13.18 4.60 -12.96
C LEU A 226 11.77 4.14 -12.57
N MET A 227 11.37 4.31 -11.31
CA MET A 227 10.04 3.91 -10.84
C MET A 227 8.92 4.83 -11.32
N THR A 228 9.20 6.11 -11.55
CA THR A 228 8.19 7.13 -11.90
C THR A 228 8.22 7.58 -13.36
N GLN A 229 9.13 7.03 -14.17
CA GLN A 229 9.26 7.37 -15.57
C GLN A 229 7.99 6.99 -16.34
N VAL A 230 7.43 7.96 -17.07
CA VAL A 230 6.28 7.74 -17.94
C VAL A 230 6.75 7.03 -19.20
N THR A 231 6.13 5.89 -19.50
CA THR A 231 6.40 5.08 -20.70
C THR A 231 5.12 4.83 -21.49
N PRO A 232 5.19 4.25 -22.70
CA PRO A 232 3.99 3.83 -23.42
C PRO A 232 3.09 2.85 -22.65
N GLU A 233 3.65 2.09 -21.70
CA GLU A 233 2.92 1.18 -20.81
C GLU A 233 2.39 1.88 -19.55
N GLY A 234 2.63 3.18 -19.39
CA GLY A 234 2.41 3.91 -18.14
C GLY A 234 3.67 3.99 -17.27
N LYS A 235 3.50 4.37 -16.00
CA LYS A 235 4.59 4.38 -15.01
C LYS A 235 4.64 3.03 -14.29
N PRO A 236 5.84 2.54 -13.89
CA PRO A 236 5.96 1.42 -12.98
C PRO A 236 5.15 1.65 -11.71
N TYR A 237 5.40 2.71 -10.95
CA TYR A 237 4.56 3.12 -9.82
C TYR A 237 4.57 4.65 -9.66
N GLU A 238 3.54 5.19 -9.03
CA GLU A 238 3.65 6.50 -8.40
C GLU A 238 4.38 6.30 -7.07
N VAL A 239 5.31 7.19 -6.75
CA VAL A 239 6.17 7.09 -5.56
C VAL A 239 5.98 8.34 -4.71
N ASP A 240 5.62 8.15 -3.44
CA ASP A 240 5.52 9.22 -2.46
C ASP A 240 6.73 9.17 -1.49
N LEU A 241 7.39 10.31 -1.35
CA LEU A 241 8.55 10.50 -0.46
C LEU A 241 8.23 11.48 0.68
N ASP A 242 6.99 11.93 0.84
CA ASP A 242 6.59 13.00 1.76
C ASP A 242 6.64 12.58 3.23
N LEU A 243 6.62 11.27 3.51
CA LEU A 243 6.75 10.71 4.86
C LEU A 243 8.20 10.66 5.37
N ARG A 244 9.18 11.06 4.56
CA ARG A 244 10.59 11.15 5.02
C ARG A 244 10.78 12.32 5.99
N PRO A 245 11.79 12.27 6.87
CA PRO A 245 12.15 13.40 7.74
C PRO A 245 12.28 14.73 7.00
N PHE A 246 11.71 15.77 7.61
CA PHE A 246 11.54 17.13 7.03
C PHE A 246 10.63 17.21 5.78
N GLY A 247 9.96 16.12 5.39
CA GLY A 247 9.03 16.06 4.27
C GLY A 247 9.64 16.52 2.95
N LYS A 248 8.86 17.25 2.13
CA LYS A 248 9.30 17.77 0.82
C LYS A 248 10.56 18.60 0.86
N SER A 249 10.79 19.32 1.96
CA SER A 249 11.96 20.19 2.14
C SER A 249 13.20 19.44 2.62
N GLY A 250 13.05 18.17 3.02
CA GLY A 250 14.13 17.31 3.45
C GLY A 250 14.98 16.76 2.31
N PRO A 251 16.22 16.32 2.61
CA PRO A 251 17.05 15.62 1.64
C PRO A 251 16.34 14.34 1.16
N ILE A 252 16.66 13.89 -0.05
CA ILE A 252 16.05 12.66 -0.61
C ILE A 252 16.45 11.42 0.21
N SER A 253 17.64 11.45 0.80
CA SER A 253 18.19 10.37 1.62
C SER A 253 18.86 10.93 2.86
N MET A 254 18.91 10.13 3.93
CA MET A 254 19.58 10.49 5.16
C MET A 254 20.53 9.39 5.63
N SER A 255 21.55 9.78 6.39
CA SER A 255 22.35 8.82 7.12
C SER A 255 21.58 8.23 8.30
N LEU A 256 21.94 7.03 8.74
CA LEU A 256 21.42 6.42 9.96
C LEU A 256 21.53 7.36 11.16
N ARG A 257 22.69 8.00 11.33
CA ARG A 257 22.93 8.95 12.43
C ARG A 257 22.03 10.20 12.33
N SER A 258 21.82 10.72 11.12
CA SER A 258 20.92 11.86 10.90
C SER A 258 19.47 11.49 11.20
N ALA A 259 19.04 10.27 10.86
CA ALA A 259 17.71 9.76 11.19
C ALA A 259 17.50 9.64 12.70
N GLU A 260 18.46 9.05 13.40
CA GLU A 260 18.44 8.94 14.87
C GLU A 260 18.27 10.32 15.53
N LEU A 261 19.14 11.28 15.19
CA LEU A 261 19.08 12.65 15.73
C LEU A 261 17.74 13.34 15.43
N TYR A 262 17.21 13.14 14.22
CA TYR A 262 15.93 13.73 13.83
C TYR A 262 14.77 13.21 14.67
N TYR A 263 14.62 11.88 14.76
CA TYR A 263 13.48 11.30 15.48
C TYR A 263 13.60 11.46 17.00
N GLU A 264 14.82 11.56 17.53
CA GLU A 264 15.06 11.91 18.94
C GLU A 264 14.65 13.36 19.25
N SER A 265 15.02 14.31 18.37
CA SER A 265 14.90 15.74 18.67
C SER A 265 13.61 16.40 18.16
N TYR A 266 13.14 15.97 16.99
CA TYR A 266 12.07 16.65 16.24
C TYR A 266 10.89 15.74 15.88
N GLY A 267 11.01 14.43 16.12
CA GLY A 267 10.02 13.45 15.70
C GLY A 267 8.65 13.67 16.34
N ARG A 268 7.62 13.79 15.50
CA ARG A 268 6.24 14.10 15.90
C ARG A 268 5.42 12.83 16.09
N THR A 269 4.33 12.89 16.85
CA THR A 269 3.49 11.70 17.11
C THR A 269 2.88 11.10 15.85
N TRP A 270 2.49 11.89 14.85
CA TRP A 270 2.00 11.35 13.58
C TRP A 270 3.07 10.51 12.85
N GLU A 271 4.36 10.83 13.01
CA GLU A 271 5.46 10.04 12.41
C GLU A 271 5.60 8.68 13.07
N ARG A 272 5.10 8.49 14.30
CA ARG A 272 5.02 7.16 14.92
C ARG A 272 4.08 6.25 14.13
N PHE A 273 2.98 6.78 13.60
CA PHE A 273 2.06 6.02 12.76
C PHE A 273 2.71 5.66 11.42
N ALA A 274 3.49 6.58 10.84
CA ALA A 274 4.26 6.29 9.62
C ALA A 274 5.32 5.20 9.87
N LEU A 275 6.14 5.34 10.93
CA LEU A 275 7.21 4.40 11.27
C LEU A 275 6.71 3.07 11.85
N LEU A 276 5.51 3.01 12.42
CA LEU A 276 4.87 1.74 12.79
C LEU A 276 4.81 0.81 11.57
N ARG A 277 4.52 1.37 10.39
CA ARG A 277 4.44 0.64 9.13
C ARG A 277 5.80 0.51 8.43
N ALA A 278 6.91 1.01 8.99
CA ALA A 278 8.21 0.94 8.33
C ALA A 278 8.77 -0.50 8.28
N ARG A 279 9.10 -0.99 7.09
CA ARG A 279 9.78 -2.28 6.86
C ARG A 279 10.90 -2.19 5.82
N TYR A 280 11.83 -3.14 5.88
CA TYR A 280 12.81 -3.33 4.81
C TYR A 280 12.11 -3.56 3.47
N CYS A 281 12.60 -2.87 2.43
CA CYS A 281 12.12 -3.01 1.07
C CYS A 281 13.24 -3.51 0.15
N ALA A 282 14.37 -2.81 0.07
CA ALA A 282 15.46 -3.13 -0.86
C ALA A 282 16.83 -2.60 -0.41
N GLY A 283 17.92 -3.09 -1.01
CA GLY A 283 19.29 -2.70 -0.68
C GLY A 283 19.83 -3.42 0.55
N ASP A 284 20.61 -2.74 1.39
CA ASP A 284 21.24 -3.37 2.56
C ASP A 284 20.24 -3.63 3.71
N GLU A 285 19.95 -4.91 3.97
CA GLU A 285 19.04 -5.34 5.03
C GLU A 285 19.64 -5.11 6.44
N GLU A 286 20.95 -5.22 6.62
CA GLU A 286 21.59 -5.00 7.92
C GLU A 286 21.52 -3.52 8.32
N LEU A 287 21.62 -2.62 7.34
CA LEU A 287 21.38 -1.19 7.55
C LEU A 287 19.94 -0.93 8.02
N TYR A 288 18.94 -1.57 7.40
CA TYR A 288 17.56 -1.47 7.88
C TYR A 288 17.41 -2.01 9.30
N ARG A 289 18.04 -3.15 9.63
CA ARG A 289 18.00 -3.72 10.99
C ARG A 289 18.61 -2.78 12.02
N ALA A 290 19.66 -2.04 11.65
CA ALA A 290 20.22 -0.99 12.49
C ALA A 290 19.22 0.16 12.68
N PHE A 291 18.61 0.66 11.61
CA PHE A 291 17.53 1.67 11.68
C PHE A 291 16.36 1.21 12.55
N GLU A 292 15.91 -0.04 12.39
CA GLU A 292 14.82 -0.60 13.17
C GLU A 292 15.14 -0.56 14.67
N ARG A 293 16.33 -1.02 15.04
CA ARG A 293 16.78 -1.09 16.44
C ARG A 293 17.05 0.29 17.05
N GLU A 294 17.72 1.17 16.32
CA GLU A 294 18.28 2.43 16.85
C GLU A 294 17.31 3.60 16.71
N VAL A 295 16.38 3.52 15.76
CA VAL A 295 15.46 4.63 15.43
C VAL A 295 14.01 4.22 15.61
N LYS A 296 13.52 3.25 14.82
CA LYS A 296 12.10 2.90 14.78
C LYS A 296 11.59 2.39 16.12
N GLU A 297 12.25 1.40 16.72
CA GLU A 297 11.85 0.79 17.98
C GLU A 297 11.76 1.79 19.15
N PRO A 298 12.83 2.54 19.49
CA PRO A 298 12.78 3.49 20.61
C PRO A 298 11.84 4.68 20.34
N PHE A 299 11.67 5.06 19.08
CA PHE A 299 10.71 6.11 18.71
C PHE A 299 9.28 5.58 18.80
N VAL A 300 8.89 4.57 18.03
CA VAL A 300 7.48 4.13 17.95
C VAL A 300 6.98 3.53 19.27
N PHE A 301 7.78 2.68 19.92
CA PHE A 301 7.35 1.87 21.06
C PHE A 301 8.03 2.28 22.37
N ARG A 302 7.67 3.48 22.86
CA ARG A 302 8.18 3.97 24.16
C ARG A 302 7.77 3.05 25.30
N ARG A 303 8.69 2.80 26.23
CA ARG A 303 8.44 1.97 27.43
C ARG A 303 7.40 2.59 28.37
N SER A 304 7.37 3.91 28.46
CA SER A 304 6.37 4.69 29.19
C SER A 304 5.67 5.63 28.23
N VAL A 305 4.34 5.53 28.16
CA VAL A 305 3.51 6.51 27.47
C VAL A 305 3.28 7.66 28.45
N ASP A 306 3.68 8.87 28.07
CA ASP A 306 3.35 10.07 28.83
C ASP A 306 2.00 10.65 28.39
N TYR A 307 1.43 11.50 29.24
CA TYR A 307 0.14 12.16 28.97
C TYR A 307 0.15 12.94 27.65
N ARG A 308 1.30 13.50 27.27
CA ARG A 308 1.48 14.25 26.01
C ARG A 308 1.16 13.42 24.78
N ILE A 309 1.67 12.19 24.69
CA ILE A 309 1.39 11.31 23.53
C ILE A 309 -0.11 10.95 23.47
N ILE A 310 -0.74 10.67 24.61
CA ILE A 310 -2.18 10.36 24.66
C ILE A 310 -2.99 11.55 24.14
N GLU A 311 -2.67 12.75 24.61
CA GLU A 311 -3.33 13.99 24.20
C GLU A 311 -3.12 14.28 22.71
N GLU A 312 -1.90 14.12 22.18
CA GLU A 312 -1.62 14.29 20.75
C GLU A 312 -2.41 13.29 19.89
N ILE A 313 -2.50 12.01 20.30
CA ILE A 313 -3.33 11.02 19.60
C ILE A 313 -4.82 11.39 19.69
N ARG A 314 -5.29 11.92 20.83
CA ARG A 314 -6.67 12.39 20.99
C ARG A 314 -6.99 13.55 20.03
N LEU A 315 -6.07 14.51 19.89
CA LEU A 315 -6.21 15.61 18.93
C LEU A 315 -6.23 15.10 17.48
N MET A 316 -5.36 14.15 17.12
CA MET A 316 -5.38 13.50 15.81
C MET A 316 -6.71 12.78 15.54
N LYS A 317 -7.23 12.04 16.52
CA LYS A 317 -8.55 11.39 16.45
C LYS A 317 -9.66 12.41 16.17
N ALA A 318 -9.67 13.52 16.91
CA ALA A 318 -10.66 14.58 16.74
C ALA A 318 -10.58 15.23 15.35
N GLN A 319 -9.37 15.42 14.82
CA GLN A 319 -9.19 15.90 13.45
C GLN A 319 -9.76 14.92 12.42
N ILE A 320 -9.48 13.63 12.55
CA ILE A 320 -10.01 12.58 11.66
C ILE A 320 -11.54 12.59 11.70
N ALA A 321 -12.14 12.62 12.89
CA ALA A 321 -13.60 12.66 13.06
C ALA A 321 -14.22 13.92 12.43
N SER A 322 -13.56 15.07 12.56
CA SER A 322 -13.99 16.33 11.95
C SER A 322 -13.92 16.29 10.43
N GLU A 323 -12.84 15.74 9.87
CA GLU A 323 -12.69 15.54 8.43
C GLU A 323 -13.75 14.56 7.87
N ALA A 324 -14.04 13.49 8.60
CA ALA A 324 -15.02 12.48 8.20
C ALA A 324 -16.45 13.01 8.07
N LYS A 325 -16.81 14.01 8.89
CA LYS A 325 -18.11 14.69 8.85
C LYS A 325 -18.27 15.65 7.68
N LYS A 326 -17.18 16.00 6.96
CA LYS A 326 -17.26 16.88 5.79
C LYS A 326 -17.95 16.14 4.65
N LYS A 327 -19.23 16.43 4.46
CA LYS A 327 -20.02 15.86 3.36
C LYS A 327 -19.48 16.33 2.02
N LEU A 328 -19.18 15.38 1.14
CA LEU A 328 -19.01 15.66 -0.28
C LEU A 328 -20.41 15.76 -0.90
N LEU A 329 -20.63 16.78 -1.74
CA LEU A 329 -21.88 16.91 -2.49
C LEU A 329 -22.08 15.67 -3.37
N ASN A 330 -23.14 14.90 -3.09
CA ASN A 330 -23.55 13.72 -3.85
C ASN A 330 -22.48 12.62 -3.97
N LYS A 331 -21.53 12.54 -3.03
CA LYS A 331 -20.49 11.51 -3.00
C LYS A 331 -20.24 10.99 -1.60
N GLN A 332 -19.84 9.74 -1.52
CA GLN A 332 -19.36 9.07 -0.31
C GLN A 332 -17.88 8.76 -0.50
N ASN A 333 -17.08 8.78 0.57
CA ASN A 333 -15.66 8.41 0.52
C ASN A 333 -15.39 7.21 1.43
N VAL A 334 -14.99 6.08 0.83
CA VAL A 334 -14.78 4.82 1.56
C VAL A 334 -13.58 4.88 2.52
N LYS A 335 -12.62 5.78 2.27
CA LYS A 335 -11.41 5.90 3.08
C LYS A 335 -11.56 6.92 4.19
N THR A 336 -12.03 8.12 3.87
CA THR A 336 -12.04 9.27 4.78
C THR A 336 -13.42 9.60 5.31
N GLY A 337 -14.49 8.96 4.84
CA GLY A 337 -15.82 9.11 5.41
C GLY A 337 -15.92 8.48 6.79
N GLU A 338 -16.99 8.81 7.50
CA GLU A 338 -17.32 8.25 8.81
C GLU A 338 -17.42 6.72 8.74
N GLY A 339 -16.74 6.02 9.66
CA GLY A 339 -16.64 4.56 9.63
C GLY A 339 -15.77 3.99 8.51
N GLY A 340 -15.02 4.83 7.80
CA GLY A 340 -14.20 4.44 6.66
C GLY A 340 -12.88 3.75 7.06
N ILE A 341 -12.11 3.38 6.04
CA ILE A 341 -10.82 2.67 6.17
C ILE A 341 -9.88 3.39 7.14
N ARG A 342 -9.81 4.74 7.08
CA ARG A 342 -8.90 5.53 7.92
C ARG A 342 -9.23 5.42 9.40
N GLU A 343 -10.51 5.33 9.77
CA GLU A 343 -10.90 5.18 11.17
C GLU A 343 -10.51 3.79 11.71
N VAL A 344 -10.68 2.73 10.92
CA VAL A 344 -10.17 1.38 11.28
C VAL A 344 -8.66 1.41 11.49
N GLU A 345 -7.92 1.93 10.51
CA GLU A 345 -6.46 2.00 10.55
C GLU A 345 -5.98 2.79 11.76
N PHE A 346 -6.57 3.97 12.01
CA PHE A 346 -6.21 4.80 13.14
C PHE A 346 -6.51 4.12 14.48
N ALA A 347 -7.70 3.51 14.63
CA ALA A 347 -8.09 2.86 15.87
C ALA A 347 -7.12 1.74 16.26
N VAL A 348 -6.80 0.88 15.29
CA VAL A 348 -5.88 -0.24 15.49
C VAL A 348 -4.46 0.26 15.76
N GLN A 349 -3.95 1.19 14.96
CA GLN A 349 -2.57 1.69 15.09
C GLN A 349 -2.35 2.50 16.37
N ALA A 350 -3.33 3.31 16.79
CA ALA A 350 -3.24 4.06 18.04
C ALA A 350 -3.08 3.12 19.24
N LEU A 351 -3.88 2.05 19.30
CA LEU A 351 -3.78 1.03 20.35
C LEU A 351 -2.43 0.29 20.30
N VAL A 352 -1.96 -0.06 19.10
CA VAL A 352 -0.64 -0.68 18.93
C VAL A 352 0.49 0.23 19.40
N ILE A 353 0.47 1.53 19.07
CA ILE A 353 1.50 2.48 19.50
C ILE A 353 1.47 2.65 21.03
N LEU A 354 0.29 2.83 21.61
CA LEU A 354 0.14 3.05 23.04
C LEU A 354 0.50 1.83 23.89
N LEU A 355 0.20 0.62 23.39
CA LEU A 355 0.33 -0.61 24.17
C LEU A 355 1.54 -1.46 23.77
N GLY A 356 2.08 -1.29 22.56
CA GLY A 356 3.16 -2.11 22.00
C GLY A 356 4.50 -1.96 22.73
N GLY A 357 4.75 -0.80 23.35
CA GLY A 357 5.92 -0.59 24.22
C GLY A 357 5.90 -1.47 25.47
N LYS A 358 4.71 -1.71 26.03
CA LYS A 358 4.49 -2.58 27.20
C LYS A 358 4.30 -4.05 26.83
N PHE A 359 3.64 -4.31 25.70
CA PHE A 359 3.29 -5.64 25.24
C PHE A 359 3.89 -5.91 23.86
N PRO A 360 5.10 -6.48 23.76
CA PRO A 360 5.77 -6.74 22.48
C PRO A 360 4.93 -7.55 21.47
N PHE A 361 4.04 -8.43 21.96
CA PHE A 361 3.10 -9.18 21.11
C PHE A 361 2.22 -8.28 20.22
N LEU A 362 1.92 -7.05 20.67
CA LEU A 362 1.07 -6.11 19.95
C LEU A 362 1.83 -5.30 18.89
N LYS A 363 3.16 -5.41 18.79
CA LYS A 363 3.96 -4.74 17.74
C LYS A 363 3.66 -5.38 16.39
N GLU A 364 2.61 -4.89 15.74
CA GLU A 364 2.10 -5.38 14.47
C GLU A 364 1.68 -4.20 13.61
N SER A 365 2.14 -4.18 12.36
CA SER A 365 1.86 -3.10 11.42
C SER A 365 0.70 -3.43 10.47
N ASN A 366 0.47 -4.73 10.19
CA ASN A 366 -0.62 -5.18 9.34
C ASN A 366 -1.97 -5.09 10.07
N THR A 367 -2.92 -4.38 9.49
CA THR A 367 -4.21 -4.08 10.15
C THR A 367 -4.99 -5.34 10.54
N PHE A 368 -5.09 -6.33 9.65
CA PHE A 368 -5.80 -7.60 9.92
C PHE A 368 -5.19 -8.34 11.11
N ARG A 369 -3.86 -8.50 11.10
CA ARG A 369 -3.13 -9.18 12.18
C ARG A 369 -3.16 -8.40 13.48
N ALA A 370 -3.13 -7.08 13.42
CA ALA A 370 -3.21 -6.22 14.59
C ALA A 370 -4.59 -6.29 15.26
N ILE A 371 -5.69 -6.32 14.49
CA ILE A 371 -7.04 -6.57 15.00
C ILE A 371 -7.07 -7.90 15.77
N TRP A 372 -6.56 -8.97 15.17
CA TRP A 372 -6.48 -10.28 15.82
C TRP A 372 -5.65 -10.23 17.12
N LYS A 373 -4.45 -9.63 17.09
CA LYS A 373 -3.58 -9.50 18.28
C LYS A 373 -4.23 -8.69 19.41
N LEU A 374 -4.92 -7.60 19.09
CA LEU A 374 -5.65 -6.78 20.05
C LEU A 374 -6.81 -7.58 20.68
N ASN A 375 -7.51 -8.38 19.89
CA ASN A 375 -8.53 -9.30 20.40
C ASN A 375 -7.96 -10.38 21.32
N GLN A 376 -6.83 -11.02 20.94
CA GLN A 376 -6.16 -12.01 21.80
C GLN A 376 -5.67 -11.42 23.14
N LYS A 377 -5.50 -10.10 23.23
CA LYS A 377 -5.20 -9.39 24.47
C LYS A 377 -6.43 -8.88 25.22
N GLY A 378 -7.63 -9.15 24.73
CA GLY A 378 -8.89 -8.69 25.32
C GLY A 378 -9.11 -7.19 25.23
N ILE A 379 -8.38 -6.50 24.33
CA ILE A 379 -8.54 -5.06 24.10
C ILE A 379 -9.77 -4.81 23.21
N PHE A 380 -9.94 -5.65 22.19
CA PHE A 380 -11.21 -5.77 21.48
C PHE A 380 -11.93 -7.03 21.94
N SER A 381 -13.24 -6.92 22.15
CA SER A 381 -14.14 -8.07 22.25
C SER A 381 -14.12 -8.90 20.96
N ASN A 382 -14.65 -10.13 21.02
CA ASN A 382 -14.73 -10.98 19.84
C ASN A 382 -15.65 -10.37 18.77
N GLU A 383 -16.73 -9.73 19.21
CA GLU A 383 -17.71 -9.04 18.37
C GLU A 383 -17.08 -7.85 17.65
N GLU A 384 -16.35 -6.99 18.37
CA GLU A 384 -15.65 -5.83 17.78
C GLU A 384 -14.58 -6.27 16.78
N ALA A 385 -13.78 -7.28 17.13
CA ALA A 385 -12.71 -7.76 16.26
C ALA A 385 -13.27 -8.35 14.96
N LEU A 386 -14.33 -9.15 15.05
CA LEU A 386 -15.01 -9.72 13.88
C LEU A 386 -15.65 -8.62 13.01
N LEU A 387 -16.25 -7.61 13.64
CA LEU A 387 -16.81 -6.46 12.94
C LEU A 387 -15.73 -5.68 12.19
N LEU A 388 -14.62 -5.34 12.85
CA LEU A 388 -13.50 -4.61 12.25
C LEU A 388 -12.86 -5.39 11.11
N GLU A 389 -12.64 -6.69 11.27
CA GLU A 389 -12.06 -7.56 10.23
C GLU A 389 -12.93 -7.56 8.97
N ARG A 390 -14.24 -7.82 9.13
CA ARG A 390 -15.19 -7.87 8.01
C ARG A 390 -15.41 -6.50 7.38
N ALA A 391 -15.52 -5.45 8.18
CA ALA A 391 -15.65 -4.08 7.71
C ALA A 391 -14.41 -3.68 6.92
N TYR A 392 -13.21 -3.94 7.44
CA TYR A 392 -11.97 -3.61 6.75
C TYR A 392 -11.84 -4.37 5.43
N GLU A 393 -12.10 -5.69 5.41
CA GLU A 393 -12.08 -6.46 4.15
C GLU A 393 -13.07 -5.87 3.13
N PHE A 394 -14.31 -5.62 3.52
CA PHE A 394 -15.33 -5.09 2.63
C PHE A 394 -14.98 -3.70 2.09
N LEU A 395 -14.55 -2.78 2.96
CA LEU A 395 -14.16 -1.42 2.58
C LEU A 395 -12.95 -1.43 1.64
N ARG A 396 -11.99 -2.34 1.85
CA ARG A 396 -10.83 -2.52 0.96
C ARG A 396 -11.23 -3.07 -0.41
N ARG A 397 -12.12 -4.06 -0.48
CA ARG A 397 -12.66 -4.56 -1.77
C ARG A 397 -13.45 -3.48 -2.51
N LEU A 398 -14.21 -2.66 -1.77
CA LEU A 398 -14.92 -1.52 -2.34
C LEU A 398 -13.94 -0.47 -2.87
N GLU A 399 -12.87 -0.14 -2.14
CA GLU A 399 -11.78 0.74 -2.60
C GLU A 399 -11.17 0.20 -3.91
N HIS A 400 -10.90 -1.11 -3.99
CA HIS A 400 -10.41 -1.75 -5.23
C HIS A 400 -11.41 -1.59 -6.38
N ALA A 401 -12.69 -1.88 -6.16
CA ALA A 401 -13.74 -1.80 -7.18
C ALA A 401 -13.99 -0.36 -7.70
N ILE A 402 -13.74 0.63 -6.85
CA ILE A 402 -13.78 2.05 -7.22
C ILE A 402 -12.57 2.39 -8.10
N GLN A 403 -11.36 2.05 -7.65
CA GLN A 403 -10.12 2.46 -8.29
C GLN A 403 -9.86 1.78 -9.64
N VAL A 404 -10.07 0.46 -9.70
CA VAL A 404 -9.72 -0.37 -10.85
C VAL A 404 -10.53 -0.02 -12.09
N TYR A 405 -11.77 0.48 -11.92
CA TYR A 405 -12.63 0.86 -13.04
C TYR A 405 -12.01 1.96 -13.89
N GLY A 406 -11.59 3.07 -13.26
CA GLY A 406 -10.94 4.19 -13.93
C GLY A 406 -9.42 4.13 -13.92
N CYS A 407 -8.83 3.20 -13.17
CA CYS A 407 -7.39 3.08 -12.93
C CYS A 407 -6.79 4.35 -12.32
N ILE A 408 -7.50 4.89 -11.34
CA ILE A 408 -7.19 6.15 -10.65
C ILE A 408 -7.22 5.97 -9.14
N SER A 409 -6.42 6.75 -8.41
CA SER A 409 -6.36 6.77 -6.94
C SER A 409 -7.53 7.57 -6.32
N THR A 410 -8.78 7.23 -6.70
CA THR A 410 -9.99 7.79 -6.07
C THR A 410 -10.53 6.83 -5.01
N GLN A 411 -11.07 7.39 -3.93
CA GLN A 411 -11.77 6.64 -2.88
C GLN A 411 -13.24 7.08 -2.74
N SER A 412 -13.71 7.92 -3.67
CA SER A 412 -15.07 8.44 -3.65
C SER A 412 -15.95 7.77 -4.70
N PHE A 413 -17.20 7.54 -4.37
CA PHE A 413 -18.24 7.04 -5.29
C PHE A 413 -19.55 7.81 -5.12
N SER A 414 -20.36 7.87 -6.17
CA SER A 414 -21.72 8.44 -6.13
C SER A 414 -22.80 7.36 -6.13
N ASP A 415 -24.03 7.74 -5.79
CA ASP A 415 -25.17 6.82 -5.75
C ASP A 415 -25.42 6.13 -7.10
N SER A 416 -25.17 6.83 -8.20
CA SER A 416 -25.25 6.27 -9.56
C SER A 416 -24.29 5.11 -9.83
N GLU A 417 -23.22 4.98 -9.04
CA GLU A 417 -22.22 3.91 -9.17
C GLU A 417 -22.55 2.68 -8.32
N ILE A 418 -23.50 2.79 -7.37
CA ILE A 418 -23.82 1.71 -6.42
C ILE A 418 -24.19 0.42 -7.14
N LYS A 419 -25.05 0.49 -8.16
CA LYS A 419 -25.46 -0.69 -8.94
C LYS A 419 -24.26 -1.42 -9.56
N ARG A 420 -23.28 -0.67 -10.08
CA ARG A 420 -22.03 -1.22 -10.64
C ARG A 420 -21.19 -1.84 -9.54
N LEU A 421 -20.97 -1.12 -8.45
CA LEU A 421 -20.12 -1.57 -7.33
C LEU A 421 -20.70 -2.83 -6.68
N ALA A 422 -22.00 -2.88 -6.43
CA ALA A 422 -22.71 -4.06 -5.92
C ALA A 422 -22.51 -5.27 -6.85
N LYS A 423 -22.68 -5.09 -8.16
CA LYS A 423 -22.45 -6.16 -9.16
C LYS A 423 -21.01 -6.68 -9.13
N VAL A 424 -20.02 -5.78 -9.10
CA VAL A 424 -18.58 -6.13 -9.04
C VAL A 424 -18.24 -6.90 -7.76
N LEU A 425 -18.87 -6.54 -6.65
CA LEU A 425 -18.74 -7.22 -5.35
C LEU A 425 -19.61 -8.49 -5.23
N ASN A 426 -20.32 -8.90 -6.30
CA ASN A 426 -21.25 -10.03 -6.32
C ASN A 426 -22.40 -9.91 -5.31
N MET A 427 -22.91 -8.70 -5.09
CA MET A 427 -23.99 -8.40 -4.15
C MET A 427 -25.19 -7.78 -4.87
N LYS A 428 -26.35 -7.87 -4.22
CA LYS A 428 -27.51 -7.05 -4.60
C LYS A 428 -27.31 -5.61 -4.14
N GLU A 429 -27.92 -4.66 -4.84
CA GLU A 429 -27.82 -3.23 -4.51
C GLU A 429 -28.32 -2.90 -3.09
N GLU A 430 -29.46 -3.47 -2.70
CA GLU A 430 -30.03 -3.32 -1.35
C GLU A 430 -29.11 -3.88 -0.25
N GLU A 431 -28.49 -5.02 -0.54
CA GLU A 431 -27.54 -5.69 0.35
C GLU A 431 -26.28 -4.86 0.52
N PHE A 432 -25.72 -4.34 -0.58
CA PHE A 432 -24.55 -3.47 -0.56
C PHE A 432 -24.79 -2.24 0.33
N ILE A 433 -25.91 -1.55 0.16
CA ILE A 433 -26.25 -0.34 0.94
C ILE A 433 -26.36 -0.69 2.42
N LYS A 434 -27.04 -1.81 2.74
CA LYS A 434 -27.20 -2.27 4.12
C LYS A 434 -25.85 -2.60 4.76
N VAL A 435 -25.02 -3.40 4.10
CA VAL A 435 -23.71 -3.85 4.61
C VAL A 435 -22.76 -2.67 4.76
N TYR A 436 -22.69 -1.77 3.78
CA TYR A 436 -21.87 -0.56 3.86
C TYR A 436 -22.27 0.30 5.08
N LYS A 437 -23.58 0.50 5.30
CA LYS A 437 -24.08 1.26 6.44
C LYS A 437 -23.81 0.58 7.78
N GLU A 438 -24.04 -0.73 7.87
CA GLU A 438 -23.77 -1.52 9.07
C GLU A 438 -22.31 -1.44 9.49
N TYR A 439 -21.39 -1.66 8.55
CA TYR A 439 -19.97 -1.61 8.82
C TYR A 439 -19.47 -0.21 9.16
N THR A 440 -19.89 0.82 8.43
CA THR A 440 -19.48 2.21 8.73
C THR A 440 -19.99 2.68 10.09
N ILE A 441 -21.23 2.35 10.46
CA ILE A 441 -21.74 2.64 11.82
C ILE A 441 -20.93 1.89 12.88
N GLY A 442 -20.70 0.59 12.67
CA GLY A 442 -19.95 -0.24 13.60
C GLY A 442 -18.52 0.26 13.83
N VAL A 443 -17.81 0.59 12.75
CA VAL A 443 -16.46 1.17 12.82
C VAL A 443 -16.46 2.51 13.55
N SER A 444 -17.40 3.42 13.22
CA SER A 444 -17.48 4.75 13.85
C SER A 444 -17.72 4.65 15.36
N LEU A 445 -18.55 3.70 15.80
CA LEU A 445 -18.79 3.43 17.23
C LEU A 445 -17.50 2.96 17.95
N ILE A 446 -16.79 1.98 17.38
CA ILE A 446 -15.54 1.48 17.96
C ILE A 446 -14.47 2.58 17.98
N PHE A 447 -14.29 3.29 16.87
CA PHE A 447 -13.37 4.41 16.75
C PHE A 447 -13.66 5.50 17.79
N SER A 448 -14.93 5.79 18.05
CA SER A 448 -15.35 6.73 19.09
C SER A 448 -14.98 6.25 20.50
N GLY A 449 -14.98 4.94 20.75
CA GLY A 449 -14.68 4.34 22.06
C GLY A 449 -13.20 4.13 22.42
N ILE A 450 -12.26 4.19 21.46
CA ILE A 450 -10.84 3.84 21.73
C ILE A 450 -10.08 4.79 22.67
N MET A 451 -10.64 5.97 22.99
CA MET A 451 -10.05 6.94 23.91
C MET A 451 -11.13 7.48 24.84
N PRO A 452 -10.85 7.69 26.14
CA PRO A 452 -11.80 8.31 27.06
C PRO A 452 -12.20 9.72 26.59
N SER A 453 -13.46 10.09 26.82
CA SER A 453 -13.97 11.45 26.61
C SER A 453 -13.47 12.39 27.71
N GLN A 454 -13.24 13.66 27.38
CA GLN A 454 -12.82 14.68 28.37
C GLN A 454 -13.88 14.97 29.46
N GLU A 455 -15.11 14.47 29.31
CA GLU A 455 -16.22 14.76 30.22
C GLU A 455 -16.14 14.03 31.58
N GLU A 456 -15.07 13.27 31.86
CA GLU A 456 -14.86 12.58 33.14
C GLU A 456 -13.60 12.98 33.92
N GLU A 457 -13.07 14.20 33.76
CA GLU A 457 -12.13 14.76 34.76
C GLU A 457 -12.42 16.23 35.08
N GLU A 458 -13.16 16.48 36.16
CA GLU A 458 -12.98 17.74 36.91
C GLU A 458 -11.55 17.74 37.47
N LEU A 459 -10.61 18.32 36.72
CA LEU A 459 -9.22 18.46 37.18
C LEU A 459 -9.19 19.21 38.52
N HIS A 460 -8.64 18.56 39.53
CA HIS A 460 -8.51 19.08 40.88
C HIS A 460 -7.68 20.39 40.88
N PRO A 461 -7.95 21.37 41.76
CA PRO A 461 -7.18 22.62 41.82
C PRO A 461 -5.65 22.43 41.96
N ILE A 462 -5.22 21.34 42.58
CA ILE A 462 -3.80 20.95 42.69
C ILE A 462 -3.24 20.39 41.37
N GLN A 463 -4.02 19.65 40.60
CA GLN A 463 -3.62 19.20 39.25
C GLN A 463 -3.53 20.39 38.29
N ARG A 464 -4.42 21.39 38.45
CA ARG A 464 -4.27 22.70 37.81
C ARG A 464 -3.00 23.42 38.24
N ALA A 465 -2.60 23.33 39.51
CA ALA A 465 -1.39 23.97 40.01
C ALA A 465 -0.09 23.24 39.62
N LEU A 466 -0.10 21.92 39.44
CA LEU A 466 1.08 21.15 38.99
C LEU A 466 1.28 21.19 37.47
N LEU A 467 0.22 21.45 36.70
CA LEU A 467 0.28 21.66 35.25
C LEU A 467 0.61 23.12 34.88
N ASN A 468 0.41 24.06 35.81
CA ASN A 468 0.87 25.44 35.70
C ASN A 468 2.21 25.56 36.44
N GLU A 469 3.32 25.56 35.71
CA GLU A 469 4.69 25.68 36.25
C GLU A 469 5.03 27.04 36.89
N ASP A 470 4.10 27.71 37.57
CA ASP A 470 4.38 28.93 38.33
C ASP A 470 3.47 29.02 39.56
N ILE A 471 3.94 28.51 40.71
CA ILE A 471 3.67 29.16 42.00
C ILE A 471 5.00 29.18 42.77
N GLU A 472 5.59 30.37 42.76
CA GLU A 472 6.71 30.82 43.57
C GLU A 472 6.48 30.58 45.07
N GLU A 473 7.58 30.36 45.79
CA GLU A 473 7.66 30.19 47.23
C GLU A 473 6.98 31.33 48.03
N ALA A 474 5.96 30.98 48.83
CA ALA A 474 5.82 31.31 50.26
C ALA A 474 4.45 30.88 50.82
#